data_AF-A0A7S1I207-F1
#
_entry.id   AF-A0A7S1I207-F1
#
_cell.length_a   1.000
_cell.length_b   1.000
_cell.length_c   1.000
_cell.angle_alpha   90.00
_cell.angle_beta   90.00
_cell.angle_gamma   90.00
#
_symmetry.space_group_name_H-M   'P 1'
#
loop_
_entity.id
_entity.type
_entity.pdbx_description
1 polymer ?
#
loop_
_entity_poly.entity_id
_entity_poly.type
_entity_poly.pdbx_seq_one_letter_code
_entity_poly.pdbx_strand_id
1 'polypeptide(L)'
;AETAKGEYHQAAIQTMDRICRQAEAALSYRDLSEQVRAVCASNRRMLSPRDGLRLAWAASAVDASFEHESPLIVALAKTGQVGRLISQFRPQAPVILGVPTQDLARQLLLCQGIFPVHLPQLQERTAEGCESTTTRLEAEAILKLIEVGK
;
A
#
# COMPACT_ATOMS: atom_id res chain seq x y z
N ALA A 1 -15.60 -11.98 19.01
CA ALA A 1 -16.87 -12.70 19.25
C ALA A 1 -17.98 -12.18 18.34
N GLU A 2 -18.00 -10.89 18.03
CA GLU A 2 -19.03 -10.21 17.23
C GLU A 2 -19.29 -10.83 15.84
N THR A 3 -18.26 -11.11 15.06
CA THR A 3 -18.42 -11.65 13.70
C THR A 3 -18.59 -13.18 13.64
N ALA A 4 -18.19 -13.90 14.68
CA ALA A 4 -18.18 -15.37 14.68
C ALA A 4 -19.42 -16.00 15.35
N LYS A 5 -20.00 -15.33 16.35
CA LYS A 5 -21.18 -15.80 17.11
C LYS A 5 -22.25 -14.73 17.32
N GLY A 6 -22.02 -13.50 16.85
CA GLY A 6 -22.96 -12.40 17.05
C GLY A 6 -24.09 -12.43 16.02
N GLU A 7 -25.28 -12.05 16.46
CA GLU A 7 -26.50 -11.95 15.64
C GLU A 7 -26.37 -10.88 14.53
N TYR A 8 -25.49 -9.89 14.71
CA TYR A 8 -25.37 -8.70 13.84
C TYR A 8 -24.00 -8.63 13.11
N HIS A 9 -23.53 -9.74 12.56
CA HIS A 9 -22.19 -9.83 11.94
C HIS A 9 -21.96 -8.80 10.81
N GLN A 10 -22.94 -8.54 9.94
CA GLN A 10 -22.82 -7.54 8.88
C GLN A 10 -22.76 -6.11 9.43
N ALA A 11 -23.65 -5.78 10.37
CA ALA A 11 -23.69 -4.45 10.97
C ALA A 11 -22.41 -4.14 11.77
N ALA A 12 -21.83 -5.15 12.43
CA ALA A 12 -20.54 -5.02 13.11
C ALA A 12 -19.42 -4.61 12.14
N ILE A 13 -19.30 -5.30 10.99
CA ILE A 13 -18.28 -4.99 9.97
C ILE A 13 -18.51 -3.60 9.37
N GLN A 14 -19.75 -3.25 9.03
CA GLN A 14 -20.08 -1.92 8.49
C GLN A 14 -19.82 -0.80 9.50
N THR A 15 -20.08 -1.04 10.79
CA THR A 15 -19.81 -0.08 11.85
C THR A 15 -18.29 0.10 12.02
N MET A 16 -17.53 -0.98 11.98
CA MET A 16 -16.06 -0.94 12.04
C MET A 16 -15.47 -0.15 10.85
N ASP A 17 -15.93 -0.41 9.62
CA ASP A 17 -15.50 0.34 8.42
C ASP A 17 -15.79 1.84 8.57
N ARG A 18 -16.99 2.23 9.02
CA ARG A 18 -17.35 3.64 9.26
C ARG A 18 -16.46 4.31 10.30
N ILE A 19 -16.20 3.64 11.42
CA ILE A 19 -15.33 4.18 12.48
C ILE A 19 -13.91 4.36 11.95
N CYS A 20 -13.37 3.36 11.24
CA CYS A 20 -12.03 3.45 10.65
C CYS A 20 -11.93 4.60 9.65
N ARG A 21 -12.89 4.74 8.73
CA ARG A 21 -12.91 5.85 7.75
C ARG A 21 -12.99 7.21 8.43
N GLN A 22 -13.81 7.35 9.48
CA GLN A 22 -13.93 8.61 10.21
C GLN A 22 -12.68 8.94 11.01
N ALA A 23 -12.07 7.94 11.65
CA ALA A 23 -10.81 8.11 12.37
C ALA A 23 -9.68 8.50 11.41
N GLU A 24 -9.58 7.85 10.24
CA GLU A 24 -8.61 8.16 9.20
C GLU A 24 -8.80 9.56 8.61
N ALA A 25 -10.04 10.01 8.43
CA ALA A 25 -10.33 11.36 7.94
C ALA A 25 -9.87 12.48 8.89
N ALA A 26 -9.72 12.18 10.19
CA ALA A 26 -9.21 13.12 11.18
C ALA A 26 -7.68 13.19 11.25
N LEU A 27 -6.97 12.30 10.56
CA LEU A 27 -5.50 12.24 10.58
C LEU A 27 -4.88 13.20 9.56
N SER A 28 -3.82 13.89 9.97
CA SER A 28 -2.91 14.58 9.06
C SER A 28 -1.84 13.59 8.57
N TYR A 29 -2.07 13.01 7.38
CA TYR A 29 -1.14 12.03 6.78
C TYR A 29 0.24 12.63 6.50
N ARG A 30 0.33 13.92 6.16
CA ARG A 30 1.60 14.61 5.94
C ARG A 30 2.44 14.63 7.22
N ASP A 31 1.87 15.09 8.32
CA ASP A 31 2.57 15.16 9.62
C ASP A 31 3.01 13.78 10.10
N LEU A 32 2.15 12.77 9.89
CA LEU A 32 2.46 11.38 10.25
C LEU A 32 3.65 10.83 9.44
N SER A 33 3.69 11.12 8.13
CA SER A 33 4.80 10.72 7.26
C SER A 33 6.12 11.38 7.67
N GLU A 34 6.08 12.64 8.11
CA GLU A 34 7.25 13.39 8.58
C GLU A 34 7.77 12.84 9.92
N GLN A 35 6.88 12.50 10.84
CA GLN A 35 7.25 11.86 12.11
C GLN A 35 7.96 10.52 11.88
N VAL A 36 7.41 9.68 10.99
CA VAL A 36 8.03 8.40 10.61
C VAL A 36 9.41 8.65 10.00
N ARG A 37 9.54 9.64 9.12
CA ARG A 37 10.82 10.01 8.50
C ARG A 37 11.86 10.44 9.52
N ALA A 38 11.48 11.23 10.52
CA ALA A 38 12.38 11.64 11.59
C ALA A 38 12.93 10.43 12.37
N VAL A 39 12.08 9.45 12.67
CA VAL A 39 12.49 8.19 13.34
C VAL A 39 13.36 7.32 12.42
N CYS A 40 13.07 7.27 11.13
CA CYS A 40 13.90 6.54 10.18
C CYS A 40 15.29 7.17 9.99
N ALA A 41 15.39 8.50 10.04
CA ALA A 41 16.64 9.23 9.86
C ALA A 41 17.63 8.96 11.02
N SER A 42 17.14 8.85 12.26
CA SER A 42 17.98 8.53 13.43
C SER A 42 18.57 7.12 13.36
N ASN A 43 17.86 6.16 12.75
CA ASN A 43 18.28 4.76 12.62
C ASN A 43 19.04 4.44 11.32
N ARG A 44 19.25 5.43 10.45
CA ARG A 44 19.75 5.23 9.07
C ARG A 44 21.14 4.59 9.00
N ARG A 45 21.98 4.78 10.02
CA ARG A 45 23.34 4.20 10.09
C ARG A 45 23.37 2.68 10.29
N MET A 46 22.25 2.07 10.68
CA MET A 46 22.15 0.63 10.95
C MET A 46 21.59 -0.19 9.78
N LEU A 47 21.26 0.46 8.65
CA LEU A 47 20.63 -0.20 7.50
C LEU A 47 21.67 -0.73 6.51
N SER A 48 21.40 -1.90 5.94
CA SER A 48 22.08 -2.40 4.75
C SER A 48 21.89 -1.42 3.58
N PRO A 49 22.86 -1.24 2.67
CA PRO A 49 22.72 -0.38 1.49
C PRO A 49 21.45 -0.66 0.67
N ARG A 50 21.06 -1.94 0.56
CA ARG A 50 19.86 -2.36 -0.16
C ARG A 50 18.57 -1.87 0.52
N ASP A 51 18.53 -1.93 1.83
CA ASP A 51 17.35 -1.53 2.60
C ASP A 51 17.25 -0.01 2.71
N GLY A 52 18.40 0.69 2.78
CA GLY A 52 18.47 2.14 2.66
C GLY A 52 17.91 2.64 1.32
N LEU A 53 18.21 1.94 0.21
CA LEU A 53 17.68 2.29 -1.10
C LEU A 53 16.16 2.08 -1.18
N ARG A 54 15.65 0.95 -0.69
CA ARG A 54 14.20 0.68 -0.65
C ARG A 54 13.44 1.68 0.19
N LEU A 55 14.01 2.08 1.33
CA LEU A 55 13.45 3.10 2.20
C LEU A 55 13.38 4.45 1.48
N ALA A 56 14.44 4.83 0.76
CA ALA A 56 14.46 6.06 -0.03
C ALA A 56 13.41 6.06 -1.14
N TRP A 57 13.24 4.94 -1.85
CA TRP A 57 12.18 4.80 -2.86
C TRP A 57 10.79 4.91 -2.25
N ALA A 58 10.54 4.25 -1.12
CA ALA A 58 9.26 4.32 -0.44
C ALA A 58 8.94 5.75 0.02
N ALA A 59 9.91 6.44 0.64
CA ALA A 59 9.74 7.83 1.07
C ALA A 59 9.47 8.76 -0.12
N SER A 60 10.24 8.63 -1.20
CA SER A 60 10.10 9.46 -2.40
C SER A 60 8.76 9.24 -3.10
N ALA A 61 8.25 8.00 -3.14
CA ALA A 61 6.95 7.71 -3.74
C ALA A 61 5.81 8.37 -2.95
N VAL A 62 5.89 8.36 -1.62
CA VAL A 62 4.91 9.00 -0.75
C VAL A 62 4.99 10.53 -0.87
N ASP A 63 6.19 11.11 -0.91
CA ASP A 63 6.36 12.55 -1.11
C ASP A 63 5.80 13.02 -2.46
N ALA A 64 6.12 12.30 -3.54
CA ALA A 64 5.59 12.61 -4.87
C ALA A 64 4.07 12.52 -4.92
N SER A 65 3.46 11.58 -4.18
CA SER A 65 2.02 11.48 -4.06
C SER A 65 1.40 12.69 -3.36
N PHE A 66 2.07 13.25 -2.35
CA PHE A 66 1.60 14.45 -1.67
C PHE A 66 1.81 15.72 -2.48
N GLU A 67 2.90 15.81 -3.23
CA GLU A 67 3.23 16.98 -4.06
C GLU A 67 2.31 17.10 -5.28
N HIS A 68 1.93 15.97 -5.87
CA HIS A 68 1.04 15.93 -7.03
C HIS A 68 -0.41 15.59 -6.71
N GLU A 69 -0.78 15.51 -5.43
CA GLU A 69 -2.12 15.10 -4.97
C GLU A 69 -2.62 13.84 -5.70
N SER A 70 -1.71 12.88 -5.91
CA SER A 70 -1.98 11.69 -6.73
C SER A 70 -3.11 10.87 -6.09
N PRO A 71 -4.14 10.46 -6.85
CA PRO A 71 -5.23 9.67 -6.30
C PRO A 71 -4.80 8.24 -5.95
N LEU A 72 -3.64 7.79 -6.45
CA LEU A 72 -3.16 6.42 -6.29
C LEU A 72 -1.63 6.35 -6.42
N ILE A 73 -1.03 5.45 -5.66
CA ILE A 73 0.36 5.01 -5.85
C ILE A 73 0.34 3.61 -6.46
N VAL A 74 1.12 3.41 -7.52
CA VAL A 74 1.21 2.13 -8.22
C VAL A 74 2.65 1.61 -8.12
N ALA A 75 2.82 0.37 -7.65
CA ALA A 75 4.14 -0.22 -7.49
C ALA A 75 4.14 -1.72 -7.84
N LEU A 76 5.32 -2.22 -8.21
CA LEU A 76 5.57 -3.63 -8.50
C LEU A 76 6.63 -4.16 -7.54
N ALA A 77 6.37 -5.29 -6.89
CA ALA A 77 7.31 -5.87 -5.93
C ALA A 77 7.38 -7.39 -6.01
N LYS A 78 8.61 -7.93 -6.01
CA LYS A 78 8.84 -9.38 -5.93
C LYS A 78 8.78 -9.94 -4.50
N THR A 79 9.17 -9.16 -3.50
CA THR A 79 9.32 -9.61 -2.09
C THR A 79 8.45 -8.85 -1.07
N GLY A 80 7.57 -7.96 -1.53
CA GLY A 80 6.64 -7.17 -0.69
C GLY A 80 7.27 -6.17 0.28
N GLN A 81 8.60 -6.17 0.45
CA GLN A 81 9.32 -5.26 1.36
C GLN A 81 9.05 -3.79 1.03
N VAL A 82 9.03 -3.43 -0.25
CA VAL A 82 8.73 -2.05 -0.68
C VAL A 82 7.31 -1.66 -0.29
N GLY A 83 6.31 -2.52 -0.50
CA GLY A 83 4.93 -2.25 -0.08
C GLY A 83 4.80 -2.05 1.43
N ARG A 84 5.51 -2.86 2.24
CA ARG A 84 5.56 -2.68 3.70
C ARG A 84 6.18 -1.35 4.10
N LEU A 85 7.27 -0.94 3.46
CA LEU A 85 7.92 0.34 3.72
C LEU A 85 7.04 1.52 3.30
N ILE A 86 6.35 1.44 2.17
CA ILE A 86 5.39 2.47 1.77
C ILE A 86 4.29 2.60 2.82
N SER A 87 3.69 1.49 3.25
CA SER A 87 2.67 1.47 4.32
C SER A 87 3.16 2.09 5.63
N GLN A 88 4.45 1.89 5.97
CA GLN A 88 5.07 2.49 7.15
C GLN A 88 5.04 4.02 7.12
N PHE A 89 5.21 4.64 5.94
CA PHE A 89 5.15 6.10 5.77
C PHE A 89 3.72 6.64 5.74
N ARG A 90 2.70 5.79 5.83
CA ARG A 90 1.28 6.16 5.94
C ARG A 90 0.85 7.12 4.82
N PRO A 91 0.90 6.69 3.54
CA PRO A 91 0.40 7.51 2.45
C PRO A 91 -1.10 7.77 2.60
N GLN A 92 -1.54 8.95 2.19
CA GLN A 92 -2.97 9.26 2.06
C GLN A 92 -3.56 8.57 0.82
N ALA A 93 -2.78 8.46 -0.25
CA ALA A 93 -3.20 7.76 -1.46
C ALA A 93 -3.16 6.23 -1.24
N PRO A 94 -4.19 5.49 -1.66
CA PRO A 94 -4.15 4.04 -1.70
C PRO A 94 -2.97 3.56 -2.58
N VAL A 95 -2.42 2.40 -2.26
CA VAL A 95 -1.27 1.82 -2.96
C VAL A 95 -1.67 0.51 -3.61
N ILE A 96 -1.61 0.43 -4.93
CA ILE A 96 -1.81 -0.83 -5.64
C ILE A 96 -0.46 -1.49 -5.89
N LEU A 97 -0.31 -2.69 -5.35
CA LEU A 97 0.95 -3.42 -5.38
C LEU A 97 0.83 -4.72 -6.18
N GLY A 98 1.44 -4.75 -7.36
CA GLY A 98 1.59 -5.97 -8.15
C GLY A 98 2.60 -6.92 -7.49
N VAL A 99 2.19 -8.15 -7.23
CA VAL A 99 3.02 -9.19 -6.59
C VAL A 99 2.93 -10.54 -7.31
N PRO A 100 4.04 -11.31 -7.36
CA PRO A 100 4.10 -12.54 -8.15
C PRO A 100 3.36 -13.75 -7.55
N THR A 101 3.04 -13.73 -6.26
CA THR A 101 2.45 -14.88 -5.56
C THR A 101 1.25 -14.49 -4.73
N GLN A 102 0.23 -15.35 -4.70
CA GLN A 102 -0.98 -15.14 -3.91
C GLN A 102 -0.68 -15.12 -2.40
N ASP A 103 0.29 -15.89 -1.93
CA ASP A 103 0.69 -15.89 -0.51
C ASP A 103 1.20 -14.53 -0.07
N LEU A 104 2.03 -13.90 -0.91
CA LEU A 104 2.53 -12.55 -0.65
C LEU A 104 1.40 -11.53 -0.70
N ALA A 105 0.48 -11.65 -1.66
CA ALA A 105 -0.71 -10.78 -1.72
C ALA A 105 -1.52 -10.87 -0.42
N ARG A 106 -1.81 -12.08 0.07
CA ARG A 106 -2.55 -12.30 1.31
C ARG A 106 -1.85 -11.68 2.52
N GLN A 107 -0.53 -11.80 2.62
CA GLN A 107 0.23 -11.18 3.70
C GLN A 107 0.17 -9.65 3.68
N LEU A 108 0.13 -9.05 2.49
CA LEU A 108 0.12 -7.59 2.33
C LEU A 108 -1.23 -6.95 2.60
N LEU A 109 -2.34 -7.72 2.60
CA LEU A 109 -3.65 -7.23 3.04
C LEU A 109 -3.66 -6.75 4.50
N LEU A 110 -2.68 -7.15 5.30
CA LEU A 110 -2.50 -6.67 6.68
C LEU A 110 -1.78 -5.32 6.75
N CYS A 111 -1.20 -4.85 5.64
CA CYS A 111 -0.51 -3.57 5.57
C CYS A 111 -1.51 -2.47 5.20
N GLN A 112 -1.58 -1.43 6.03
CA GLN A 112 -2.51 -0.32 5.83
C GLN A 112 -2.23 0.41 4.50
N GLY A 113 -3.29 0.72 3.77
CA GLY A 113 -3.23 1.41 2.48
C GLY A 113 -2.74 0.56 1.31
N ILE A 114 -2.36 -0.72 1.51
CA ILE A 114 -1.88 -1.60 0.43
C ILE A 114 -3.01 -2.47 -0.11
N PHE A 115 -3.20 -2.41 -1.41
CA PHE A 115 -4.15 -3.21 -2.19
C PHE A 115 -3.37 -4.11 -3.15
N PRO A 116 -2.95 -5.30 -2.70
CA PRO A 116 -2.14 -6.19 -3.53
C PRO A 116 -2.94 -6.75 -4.71
N VAL A 117 -2.24 -6.99 -5.80
CA VAL A 117 -2.75 -7.60 -7.04
C VAL A 117 -1.83 -8.74 -7.42
N HIS A 118 -2.39 -9.94 -7.59
CA HIS A 118 -1.61 -11.11 -7.96
C HIS A 118 -1.30 -11.12 -9.46
N LEU A 119 -0.03 -10.87 -9.79
CA LEU A 119 0.49 -10.83 -11.15
C LEU A 119 1.59 -11.89 -11.33
N PRO A 120 1.25 -13.13 -11.71
CA PRO A 120 2.23 -14.23 -11.83
C PRO A 120 3.34 -13.92 -12.85
N GLN A 121 3.06 -13.08 -13.85
CA GLN A 121 4.01 -12.65 -14.90
C GLN A 121 5.24 -11.91 -14.32
N LEU A 122 5.14 -11.34 -13.11
CA LEU A 122 6.27 -10.67 -12.45
C LEU A 122 7.41 -11.62 -12.03
N GLN A 123 7.19 -12.93 -12.10
CA GLN A 123 8.26 -13.91 -11.87
C GLN A 123 9.31 -13.86 -12.98
N GLU A 124 8.88 -13.60 -14.21
CA GLU A 124 9.75 -13.58 -15.39
C GLU A 124 10.57 -12.27 -15.43
N ARG A 125 11.81 -12.34 -15.91
CA ARG A 125 12.75 -11.19 -16.04
C ARG A 125 12.75 -10.63 -17.46
N THR A 126 11.66 -10.79 -18.21
CA THR A 126 11.55 -10.34 -19.59
C THR A 126 10.97 -8.93 -19.64
N ALA A 127 11.54 -8.07 -20.50
CA ALA A 127 11.07 -6.70 -20.70
C ALA A 127 9.62 -6.65 -21.23
N GLU A 128 9.24 -7.64 -22.05
CA GLU A 128 7.89 -7.83 -22.59
C GLU A 128 6.82 -8.11 -21.51
N GLY A 129 7.23 -8.72 -20.39
CA GLY A 129 6.35 -8.92 -19.25
C GLY A 129 5.97 -7.61 -18.57
N CYS A 130 6.81 -6.58 -18.65
CA CYS A 130 6.56 -5.30 -17.96
C CYS A 130 5.37 -4.56 -18.59
N GLU A 131 5.33 -4.40 -19.92
CA GLU A 131 4.25 -3.66 -20.60
C GLU A 131 2.88 -4.30 -20.39
N SER A 132 2.78 -5.63 -20.57
CA SER A 132 1.54 -6.37 -20.37
C SER A 132 1.07 -6.41 -18.91
N THR A 133 2.00 -6.39 -17.95
CA THR A 133 1.65 -6.27 -16.52
C THR A 133 1.14 -4.89 -16.17
N THR A 134 1.69 -3.83 -16.76
CA THR A 134 1.27 -2.44 -16.49
C THR A 134 -0.18 -2.23 -16.92
N THR A 135 -0.58 -2.69 -18.11
CA THR A 135 -1.97 -2.52 -18.60
C THR A 135 -3.00 -3.23 -17.71
N ARG A 136 -2.66 -4.43 -17.20
CA ARG A 136 -3.52 -5.14 -16.25
C ARG A 136 -3.62 -4.44 -14.91
N LEU A 137 -2.48 -3.95 -14.42
CA LEU A 137 -2.41 -3.23 -13.17
C LEU A 137 -3.17 -1.89 -13.25
N GLU A 138 -3.11 -1.20 -14.39
CA GLU A 138 -3.90 0.01 -14.69
C GLU A 138 -5.40 -0.28 -14.71
N ALA A 139 -5.83 -1.37 -15.36
CA ALA A 139 -7.25 -1.76 -15.39
C ALA A 139 -7.79 -2.08 -13.98
N GLU A 140 -7.04 -2.88 -13.20
CA GLU A 140 -7.39 -3.15 -11.81
C GLU A 140 -7.29 -1.91 -10.92
N ALA A 141 -6.37 -1.01 -11.24
CA ALA A 141 -6.23 0.27 -10.55
C ALA A 141 -7.45 1.15 -10.74
N ILE A 142 -7.93 1.28 -11.97
CA ILE A 142 -9.16 2.03 -12.28
C ILE A 142 -10.36 1.41 -11.57
N LEU A 143 -10.51 0.08 -11.61
CA LEU A 143 -11.59 -0.62 -10.91
C LEU A 143 -11.57 -0.38 -9.39
N LYS A 144 -10.39 -0.52 -8.76
CA LYS A 144 -10.25 -0.24 -7.33
C LYS A 144 -10.42 1.23 -6.99
N LEU A 145 -10.06 2.16 -7.88
CA LEU A 145 -10.30 3.58 -7.66
C LEU A 145 -11.81 3.87 -7.61
N ILE A 146 -12.60 3.18 -8.44
CA ILE A 146 -14.06 3.24 -8.44
C ILE A 146 -14.65 2.61 -7.16
N GLU A 147 -14.12 1.47 -6.70
CA GLU A 147 -14.59 0.81 -5.47
C GLU A 147 -14.19 1.54 -4.18
N VAL A 148 -12.97 2.09 -4.14
CA VAL A 148 -12.45 2.86 -3.00
C VAL A 148 -13.12 4.23 -2.91
N GLY A 149 -13.72 4.70 -4.01
CA GLY A 149 -14.81 5.68 -4.07
C GLY A 149 -14.85 6.63 -2.88
N LYS A 150 -14.03 7.67 -2.94
CA LYS A 150 -14.43 8.98 -2.43
C LYS A 150 -15.42 9.59 -3.40
#